data_AF-K5WFN8-F1
#
_entry.id   AF-K5WFN8-F1
#
_cell.length_a   1.000
_cell.length_b   1.000
_cell.length_c   1.000
_cell.angle_alpha   90.00
_cell.angle_beta   90.00
_cell.angle_gamma   90.00
#
_symmetry.space_group_name_H-M   'P 1'
#
loop_
_entity.id
_entity.type
_entity.pdbx_description
1 polymer ?
#
loop_
_entity_poly.entity_id
_entity_poly.type
_entity_poly.pdbx_seq_one_letter_code
_entity_poly.pdbx_strand_id
1 'polypeptide(L)'
;MSPQRKISVSRLAKLVGLSRNTLYSHLKRYKIDYSFSNLSDHNLDKIVRAYRVAKPQTGLRYLIGFLQSQGLRIQWTRVRSSVSRVDSVERALRTHIVI
;
A
#
# COMPACT_ATOMS: atom_id res chain seq x y z
N MET A 1 2.86 4.67 -13.07
CA MET A 1 3.88 5.60 -12.49
C MET A 1 4.36 5.01 -11.18
N SER A 2 5.66 4.95 -10.89
CA SER A 2 6.17 4.37 -9.64
C SER A 2 5.42 4.95 -8.43
N PRO A 3 4.94 4.10 -7.50
CA PRO A 3 4.11 4.53 -6.37
C PRO A 3 4.78 5.59 -5.48
N GLN A 4 6.10 5.74 -5.56
CA GLN A 4 6.85 6.76 -4.82
C GLN A 4 6.78 8.18 -5.42
N ARG A 5 6.38 8.36 -6.68
CA ARG A 5 6.43 9.68 -7.36
C ARG A 5 5.03 10.27 -7.55
N LYS A 6 4.69 11.26 -6.70
CA LYS A 6 3.49 12.12 -6.81
C LYS A 6 3.59 13.14 -7.94
N ILE A 7 3.99 12.72 -9.13
CA ILE A 7 4.08 13.59 -10.32
C ILE A 7 2.91 13.23 -11.23
N SER A 8 2.18 14.21 -11.76
CA SER A 8 1.14 13.92 -12.75
C SER A 8 1.76 13.55 -14.10
N VAL A 9 1.11 12.69 -14.87
CA VAL A 9 1.57 12.33 -16.24
C VAL A 9 1.74 13.60 -17.09
N SER A 10 0.86 14.58 -16.94
CA SER A 10 0.96 15.88 -17.61
C SER A 10 2.22 16.66 -17.23
N ARG A 11 2.60 16.66 -15.93
CA ARG A 11 3.82 17.35 -15.48
C ARG A 11 5.06 16.58 -15.91
N LEU A 12 5.04 15.25 -15.86
CA LEU A 12 6.12 14.42 -16.38
C LEU A 12 6.32 14.65 -17.89
N ALA A 13 5.24 14.76 -18.66
CA ALA A 13 5.31 15.04 -20.10
C ALA A 13 6.02 16.37 -20.38
N LYS A 14 5.65 17.43 -19.64
CA LYS A 14 6.32 18.74 -19.75
C LYS A 14 7.80 18.68 -19.38
N LEU A 15 8.16 17.99 -18.31
CA LEU A 15 9.54 17.87 -17.84
C LEU A 15 10.44 17.09 -18.82
N VAL A 16 9.88 16.11 -19.52
CA VAL A 16 10.61 15.27 -20.48
C VAL A 16 10.53 15.83 -21.91
N GLY A 17 9.77 16.91 -22.13
CA GLY A 17 9.59 17.51 -23.47
C GLY A 17 8.76 16.65 -24.43
N LEU A 18 7.93 15.75 -23.91
CA LEU A 18 7.11 14.84 -24.71
C LEU A 18 5.64 15.29 -24.74
N SER A 19 4.94 14.96 -25.83
CA SER A 19 3.49 15.04 -25.83
C SER A 19 2.89 14.08 -24.80
N ARG A 20 1.74 14.43 -24.21
CA ARG A 20 1.03 13.58 -23.26
C ARG A 20 0.73 12.20 -23.84
N ASN A 21 0.35 12.13 -25.12
CA ASN A 21 0.03 10.88 -25.81
C ASN A 21 1.27 9.99 -25.96
N THR A 22 2.40 10.57 -26.37
CA THR A 22 3.68 9.85 -26.48
C THR A 22 4.11 9.27 -25.14
N LEU A 23 3.98 10.06 -24.07
CA LEU A 23 4.29 9.60 -22.72
C LEU A 23 3.34 8.47 -22.27
N TYR A 24 2.04 8.58 -22.56
CA TYR A 24 1.08 7.52 -22.26
C TYR A 24 1.39 6.21 -22.99
N SER A 25 1.72 6.29 -24.28
CA SER A 25 2.12 5.12 -25.07
C SER A 25 3.37 4.45 -24.51
N HIS A 26 4.37 5.23 -24.09
CA HIS A 26 5.54 4.69 -23.41
C HIS A 26 5.21 4.04 -22.07
N LEU A 27 4.45 4.72 -21.20
CA LEU A 27 4.04 4.16 -19.91
C LEU A 27 3.30 2.83 -20.08
N LYS A 28 2.42 2.73 -21.09
CA LYS A 28 1.71 1.49 -21.43
C LYS A 28 2.65 0.42 -21.96
N ARG A 29 3.57 0.76 -22.88
CA ARG A 29 4.57 -0.15 -23.45
C ARG A 29 5.46 -0.77 -22.37
N TYR A 30 5.87 0.01 -21.38
CA TYR A 30 6.70 -0.44 -20.26
C TYR A 30 5.90 -0.99 -19.08
N LYS A 31 4.57 -1.17 -19.21
CA LYS A 31 3.66 -1.62 -18.13
C LYS A 31 3.81 -0.81 -16.83
N ILE A 32 4.14 0.48 -16.94
CA ILE A 32 4.24 1.41 -15.82
C ILE A 32 2.85 1.93 -15.47
N ASP A 33 2.00 1.00 -15.05
CA ASP A 33 0.61 1.23 -14.69
C ASP A 33 0.50 1.81 -13.25
N TYR A 34 -0.71 2.23 -12.87
CA TYR A 34 -1.02 2.76 -11.55
C TYR A 34 -2.12 1.92 -10.88
N SER A 35 -1.99 0.60 -10.96
CA SER A 35 -2.89 -0.37 -10.34
C SER A 35 -2.58 -0.56 -8.86
N PHE A 36 -3.53 -1.19 -8.18
CA PHE A 36 -3.30 -1.73 -6.84
C PHE A 36 -2.60 -3.08 -6.97
N SER A 37 -1.73 -3.36 -5.99
CA SER A 37 -1.01 -4.62 -5.89
C SER A 37 -2.00 -5.75 -5.71
N ASN A 38 -1.83 -6.83 -6.48
CA ASN A 38 -2.61 -8.04 -6.31
C ASN A 38 -2.07 -8.84 -5.12
N LEU A 39 -2.32 -8.32 -3.91
CA LEU A 39 -1.98 -8.99 -2.66
C LEU A 39 -3.25 -9.61 -2.08
N SER A 40 -3.18 -10.83 -1.54
CA SER A 40 -4.32 -11.45 -0.83
C SER A 40 -4.55 -10.79 0.53
N ASP A 41 -5.78 -10.83 1.03
CA ASP A 41 -6.13 -10.31 2.36
C ASP A 41 -5.34 -11.01 3.47
N HIS A 42 -5.14 -12.32 3.35
CA HIS A 42 -4.35 -13.08 4.32
C HIS A 42 -2.87 -12.66 4.35
N ASN A 43 -2.24 -12.41 3.19
CA ASN A 43 -0.86 -11.94 3.15
C ASN A 43 -0.76 -10.50 3.67
N LEU A 44 -1.78 -9.68 3.41
CA LEU A 44 -1.87 -8.34 3.99
C LEU A 44 -1.95 -8.41 5.53
N ASP A 45 -2.80 -9.26 6.08
CA ASP A 45 -2.96 -9.43 7.53
C ASP A 45 -1.67 -9.90 8.20
N LYS A 46 -0.90 -10.79 7.55
CA LYS A 46 0.44 -11.21 8.00
C LYS A 46 1.42 -10.04 8.08
N ILE A 47 1.48 -9.21 7.03
CA ILE A 47 2.35 -8.02 7.00
C ILE A 47 1.94 -7.02 8.08
N VAL A 48 0.63 -6.78 8.24
CA VAL A 48 0.10 -5.86 9.26
C VAL A 48 0.42 -6.35 10.66
N ARG A 49 0.28 -7.64 10.94
CA ARG A 49 0.65 -8.24 12.23
C ARG A 49 2.15 -8.11 12.51
N ALA A 50 2.99 -8.47 11.54
CA ALA A 50 4.45 -8.32 11.67
C ALA A 50 4.86 -6.86 11.91
N TYR A 51 4.22 -5.92 11.21
CA TYR A 51 4.44 -4.49 11.39
C TYR A 51 4.02 -4.01 12.78
N ARG A 52 2.88 -4.45 13.30
CA ARG A 52 2.40 -4.12 14.66
C ARG A 52 3.30 -4.65 15.76
N VAL A 53 3.79 -5.89 15.62
CA VAL A 53 4.79 -6.46 16.55
C VAL A 53 6.05 -5.61 16.57
N ALA A 54 6.53 -5.17 15.41
CA ALA A 54 7.71 -4.31 15.32
C ALA A 54 7.47 -2.86 15.80
N LYS A 55 6.25 -2.34 15.63
CA LYS A 55 5.89 -0.94 15.90
C LYS A 55 4.50 -0.79 16.56
N PRO A 56 4.35 -1.16 17.84
CA PRO A 56 3.05 -1.27 18.49
C PRO A 56 2.27 0.06 18.62
N GLN A 57 2.96 1.20 18.64
CA GLN A 57 2.33 2.52 18.79
C GLN A 57 2.05 3.24 17.46
N THR A 58 2.25 2.59 16.32
CA THR A 58 2.11 3.26 15.01
C THR A 58 0.70 3.23 14.45
N GLY A 59 0.22 4.39 14.01
CA GLY A 59 -1.09 4.55 13.39
C GLY A 59 -1.15 4.09 11.92
N LEU A 60 -2.38 3.98 11.40
CA LEU A 60 -2.69 3.53 10.04
C LEU A 60 -1.91 4.27 8.94
N ARG A 61 -1.64 5.57 9.13
CA ARG A 61 -0.90 6.38 8.15
C ARG A 61 0.56 5.93 8.00
N TYR A 62 1.20 5.52 9.09
CA TYR A 62 2.56 4.99 9.06
C TYR A 62 2.61 3.60 8.45
N LEU A 63 1.59 2.76 8.70
CA LEU A 63 1.44 1.46 8.04
C LEU A 63 1.30 1.62 6.51
N ILE A 64 0.49 2.56 6.04
CA ILE A 64 0.35 2.85 4.61
C ILE A 64 1.67 3.32 4.01
N GLY A 65 2.39 4.21 4.70
CA GLY A 65 3.72 4.65 4.27
C GLY A 65 4.72 3.49 4.19
N PHE A 66 4.68 2.58 5.15
CA PHE A 66 5.50 1.36 5.15
C PHE A 66 5.15 0.45 3.97
N LEU A 67 3.88 0.18 3.71
CA LEU A 67 3.46 -0.62 2.55
C LEU A 67 3.95 0.02 1.24
N GLN A 68 3.84 1.34 1.12
CA GLN A 68 4.34 2.09 -0.05
C GLN A 68 5.87 2.03 -0.20
N SER A 69 6.62 2.06 0.92
CA SER A 69 8.08 1.93 0.86
C SER A 69 8.52 0.54 0.41
N GLN A 70 7.71 -0.49 0.69
CA GLN A 70 7.88 -1.86 0.17
C GLN A 70 7.39 -2.02 -1.28
N GLY A 71 6.98 -0.94 -1.95
CA GLY A 71 6.43 -0.99 -3.31
C GLY A 71 5.00 -1.54 -3.38
N LEU A 72 4.38 -1.84 -2.24
CA LEU A 72 3.02 -2.35 -2.15
C LEU A 72 2.03 -1.18 -2.10
N ARG A 73 1.31 -0.99 -3.19
CA ARG A 73 0.17 -0.08 -3.23
C ARG A 73 -1.12 -0.86 -2.99
N ILE A 74 -1.78 -0.60 -1.88
CA ILE A 74 -2.99 -1.32 -1.47
C ILE A 74 -4.13 -0.31 -1.32
N GLN A 75 -5.35 -0.76 -1.61
CA GLN A 75 -6.56 0.04 -1.40
C GLN A 75 -6.72 0.39 0.08
N TRP A 76 -7.06 1.65 0.38
CA TRP A 76 -7.20 2.12 1.75
C TRP A 76 -8.24 1.33 2.55
N THR A 77 -9.36 0.99 1.92
CA THR A 77 -10.42 0.15 2.49
C THR A 77 -9.89 -1.22 2.91
N ARG A 78 -9.05 -1.86 2.08
CA ARG A 78 -8.45 -3.17 2.39
C ARG A 78 -7.47 -3.10 3.56
N VAL A 79 -6.65 -2.05 3.63
CA VAL A 79 -5.74 -1.84 4.76
C VAL A 79 -6.54 -1.63 6.05
N ARG A 80 -7.61 -0.83 6.01
CA ARG A 80 -8.49 -0.61 7.17
C ARG A 80 -9.16 -1.90 7.64
N SER A 81 -9.70 -2.70 6.71
CA SER A 81 -10.30 -3.99 7.03
C SER A 81 -9.28 -4.97 7.62
N SER A 82 -8.06 -4.99 7.08
CA SER A 82 -6.96 -5.82 7.60
C SER A 82 -6.61 -5.47 9.05
N VAL A 83 -6.46 -4.17 9.35
CA VAL A 83 -6.20 -3.71 10.72
C VAL A 83 -7.32 -4.12 11.66
N SER A 84 -8.58 -3.96 11.25
CA SER A 84 -9.74 -4.38 12.06
C SER A 84 -9.76 -5.89 12.34
N ARG A 85 -9.41 -6.73 11.35
CA ARG A 85 -9.33 -8.19 11.52
C ARG A 85 -8.21 -8.60 12.47
N VAL A 86 -7.04 -7.96 12.34
CA VAL A 86 -5.89 -8.21 13.23
C VAL A 86 -6.22 -7.78 14.66
N ASP A 87 -6.85 -6.60 14.84
CA ASP A 87 -7.31 -6.11 16.15
C ASP A 87 -8.27 -7.08 16.84
N SER A 88 -9.26 -7.62 16.12
CA SER A 88 -10.21 -8.59 16.69
C SER A 88 -9.54 -9.87 17.15
N VAL A 89 -8.54 -10.35 16.39
CA VAL A 89 -7.77 -11.55 16.74
C VAL A 89 -6.87 -11.29 17.95
N GLU A 90 -6.19 -10.15 18.00
CA GLU A 90 -5.32 -9.76 19.12
C GLU A 90 -6.12 -9.61 20.43
N ARG A 91 -7.33 -9.05 20.36
CA ARG A 91 -8.23 -8.93 21.52
C ARG A 91 -8.66 -10.30 22.02
N ALA A 92 -9.10 -11.20 21.13
CA ALA A 92 -9.53 -12.54 21.53
C ALA A 92 -8.40 -13.31 22.23
N LEU A 93 -7.17 -13.24 21.71
CA LEU A 93 -6.00 -13.88 22.32
C LEU A 93 -5.68 -13.32 23.71
N ARG A 94 -5.82 -12.01 23.91
CA ARG A 94 -5.64 -11.41 25.25
C ARG A 94 -6.69 -11.88 26.25
N THR A 95 -7.94 -12.02 25.84
CA THR A 95 -9.00 -12.54 26.72
C THR A 95 -8.74 -13.99 27.14
N HIS A 96 -8.19 -14.81 26.25
CA HIS A 96 -7.90 -16.22 26.54
C HIS A 96 -6.64 -16.46 27.37
N ILE A 97 -5.67 -15.55 27.39
CA ILE A 97 -4.43 -15.68 28.20
C ILE A 97 -4.64 -15.22 29.65
N VAL A 98 -5.72 -14.48 29.94
CA VAL A 98 -6.01 -13.89 31.26
C VAL A 98 -6.98 -14.75 32.10
N ILE A 99 -7.19 -16.02 31.72
CA ILE A 99 -7.95 -17.02 32.49
C ILE A 99 -6.98 -18.12 32.92
#